data_AF-A0A2M6YRN7-F1
#
_entry.id   AF-A0A2M6YRN7-F1
#
_cell.length_a   1.000
_cell.length_b   1.000
_cell.length_c   1.000
_cell.angle_alpha   90.00
_cell.angle_beta   90.00
_cell.angle_gamma   90.00
#
_symmetry.space_group_name_H-M   'P 1'
#
loop_
_entity.id
_entity.type
_entity.pdbx_description
1 polymer ?
#
loop_
_entity_poly.entity_id
_entity_poly.type
_entity_poly.pdbx_seq_one_letter_code
_entity_poly.pdbx_strand_id
1 'polypeptide(L)'
;MKKFKQSFNKWKKVSPLLKFLVLGLFIVLCIGLLVIKYRETIRVGNNSSNLAGNDDQSLIPDISSKLLTDLSNWKTYRSKKIGITFKYPSNVRVNEPDNEDGIYFGIEPPEFDSSLLVIYKLSLQGQSLEEYVTKKWQPSRLHLEEVKIGAFVGKQFDRVGFTGGRHVFVTDDKNNFGFRTFYFFDPVIQEKYQTTINTILSTLKKN
;
A
#
# COMPACT_ATOMS: atom_id res chain seq x y z
N MET A 1 -39.60 19.06 24.58
CA MET A 1 -39.97 17.65 24.83
C MET A 1 -41.45 17.30 24.56
N LYS A 2 -42.46 18.10 24.98
CA LYS A 2 -43.90 17.76 24.78
C LYS A 2 -44.31 17.56 23.30
N LYS A 3 -43.76 18.35 22.37
CA LYS A 3 -44.08 18.25 20.92
C LYS A 3 -43.62 16.93 20.28
N PHE A 4 -42.50 16.36 20.73
CA PHE A 4 -41.97 15.10 20.20
C PHE A 4 -42.88 13.90 20.55
N LYS A 5 -43.42 13.90 21.78
CA LYS A 5 -44.31 12.85 22.28
C LYS A 5 -45.64 12.79 21.50
N GLN A 6 -46.14 13.94 21.05
CA GLN A 6 -47.38 14.04 20.28
C GLN A 6 -47.25 13.46 18.86
N SER A 7 -46.10 13.65 18.21
CA SER A 7 -45.82 13.07 16.89
C SER A 7 -45.71 11.54 16.92
N PHE A 8 -45.14 10.98 17.99
CA PHE A 8 -44.99 9.52 18.14
C PHE A 8 -46.34 8.80 18.27
N ASN A 9 -47.32 9.41 18.94
CA ASN A 9 -48.65 8.83 19.08
C ASN A 9 -49.43 8.80 17.74
N LYS A 10 -49.16 9.74 16.82
CA LYS A 10 -49.76 9.71 15.48
C LYS A 10 -49.20 8.56 14.63
N TRP A 11 -47.93 8.19 14.82
CA TRP A 11 -47.29 7.09 14.08
C TRP A 11 -47.96 5.74 14.34
N LYS A 12 -48.49 5.51 15.54
CA LYS A 12 -49.16 4.23 15.87
C LYS A 12 -50.32 3.91 14.92
N LYS A 13 -51.02 4.93 14.39
CA LYS A 13 -52.17 4.79 13.49
C LYS A 13 -51.79 4.55 12.02
N VAL A 14 -50.52 4.64 11.67
CA VAL A 14 -50.05 4.41 10.30
C VAL A 14 -50.12 2.93 9.95
N SER A 15 -50.52 2.60 8.71
CA SER A 15 -50.58 1.21 8.23
C SER A 15 -49.20 0.53 8.31
N PRO A 16 -49.14 -0.79 8.59
CA PRO A 16 -47.87 -1.52 8.66
C PRO A 16 -47.04 -1.40 7.37
N LEU A 17 -47.69 -1.45 6.21
CA LEU A 17 -47.04 -1.32 4.90
C LEU A 17 -46.27 0.00 4.75
N LEU A 18 -46.88 1.13 5.16
CA LEU A 18 -46.22 2.43 5.07
C LEU A 18 -45.01 2.52 6.01
N LYS A 19 -45.06 1.85 7.18
CA LYS A 19 -43.91 1.78 8.09
C LYS A 19 -42.73 1.04 7.47
N PHE A 20 -42.98 -0.07 6.78
CA PHE A 20 -41.93 -0.82 6.06
C PHE A 20 -41.33 0.01 4.92
N LEU A 21 -42.16 0.74 4.16
CA LEU A 21 -41.67 1.63 3.10
C LEU A 21 -40.76 2.74 3.65
N VAL A 22 -41.17 3.41 4.73
CA VAL A 22 -40.36 4.46 5.37
C VAL A 22 -39.05 3.88 5.91
N LEU A 23 -39.09 2.70 6.53
CA LEU A 23 -37.89 2.02 7.03
C LEU A 23 -36.95 1.64 5.87
N GLY A 24 -37.47 1.09 4.79
CA GLY A 24 -36.69 0.74 3.60
C GLY A 24 -36.02 1.96 2.98
N LEU A 25 -36.73 3.08 2.85
CA LEU A 25 -36.18 4.33 2.35
C LEU A 25 -35.09 4.89 3.26
N PHE A 26 -35.27 4.78 4.58
CA PHE A 26 -34.25 5.17 5.56
C PHE A 26 -32.98 4.32 5.44
N ILE A 27 -33.11 3.00 5.26
CA ILE A 27 -31.96 2.09 5.07
C ILE A 27 -31.19 2.45 3.79
N VAL A 28 -31.89 2.66 2.67
CA VAL A 28 -31.27 3.06 1.40
C VAL A 28 -30.52 4.39 1.55
N LEU A 29 -31.10 5.35 2.27
CA LEU A 29 -30.46 6.65 2.53
C LEU A 29 -29.21 6.50 3.42
N CYS A 30 -29.26 5.67 4.46
CA CYS A 30 -28.09 5.37 5.30
C CYS A 30 -26.96 4.70 4.49
N ILE A 31 -27.29 3.73 3.64
CA ILE A 31 -26.30 3.07 2.76
C ILE A 31 -25.71 4.10 1.78
N GLY A 32 -26.53 4.96 1.19
CA GLY A 32 -26.06 6.03 0.30
C GLY A 32 -25.07 6.97 0.97
N LEU A 33 -25.37 7.42 2.20
CA LEU A 33 -24.47 8.27 2.98
C LEU A 33 -23.16 7.57 3.36
N LEU A 34 -23.21 6.27 3.69
CA LEU A 34 -22.01 5.47 3.94
C LEU A 34 -21.12 5.38 2.69
N VAL A 35 -21.71 5.15 1.51
CA VAL A 35 -20.98 5.10 0.24
C VAL A 35 -20.35 6.46 -0.09
N ILE A 36 -21.05 7.58 0.17
CA ILE A 36 -20.51 8.93 -0.05
C ILE A 36 -19.31 9.19 0.88
N LYS A 37 -19.45 8.94 2.18
CA LYS A 37 -18.33 9.10 3.13
C LYS A 37 -17.14 8.20 2.80
N TYR A 38 -17.40 6.97 2.37
CA TYR A 38 -16.36 6.05 1.93
C TYR A 38 -15.63 6.58 0.69
N ARG A 39 -16.36 7.14 -0.29
CA ARG A 39 -15.76 7.78 -1.47
C ARG A 39 -14.94 9.02 -1.12
N GLU A 40 -15.40 9.86 -0.20
CA GLU A 40 -14.64 11.04 0.25
C GLU A 40 -13.33 10.63 0.91
N THR A 41 -13.35 9.60 1.75
CA THR A 41 -12.14 9.05 2.40
C THR A 41 -11.11 8.60 1.36
N ILE A 42 -11.55 7.93 0.29
CA ILE A 42 -10.67 7.53 -0.82
C ILE A 42 -10.17 8.75 -1.62
N ARG A 43 -11.01 9.77 -1.82
CA ARG A 43 -10.65 10.95 -2.61
C ARG A 43 -9.63 11.85 -1.91
N VAL A 44 -9.70 11.97 -0.58
CA VAL A 44 -8.72 12.72 0.21
C VAL A 44 -7.33 12.07 0.14
N GLY A 45 -7.25 10.73 0.05
CA GLY A 45 -5.97 10.02 -0.14
C GLY A 45 -5.28 10.28 -1.48
N ASN A 46 -6.02 10.63 -2.53
CA ASN A 46 -5.48 10.77 -3.89
C ASN A 46 -5.12 12.21 -4.30
N ASN A 47 -5.45 13.23 -3.50
CA ASN A 47 -5.28 14.63 -3.89
C ASN A 47 -3.99 15.29 -3.35
N SER A 48 -3.14 14.55 -2.63
CA SER A 48 -1.91 15.10 -2.02
C SER A 48 -0.71 15.23 -2.97
N SER A 49 -0.86 15.02 -4.28
CA SER A 49 0.27 15.03 -5.22
C SER A 49 0.14 15.97 -6.42
N ASN A 50 -0.57 17.09 -6.27
CA ASN A 50 -0.56 18.17 -7.27
C ASN A 50 0.01 19.47 -6.67
N LEU A 51 1.29 19.42 -6.30
CA LEU A 51 2.18 20.57 -6.34
C LEU A 51 2.89 20.53 -7.70
N ALA A 52 2.20 21.02 -8.73
CA ALA A 52 2.76 21.25 -10.04
C ALA A 52 2.59 22.73 -10.38
N GLY A 53 3.71 23.40 -10.58
CA GLY A 53 3.77 24.81 -10.95
C GLY A 53 5.20 25.33 -10.92
N ASN A 54 6.14 24.58 -11.49
CA ASN A 54 7.35 25.12 -12.11
C ASN A 54 7.94 24.07 -13.05
N ASP A 55 7.62 24.25 -14.32
CA ASP A 55 8.32 23.65 -15.44
C ASP A 55 9.72 24.24 -15.50
N ASP A 56 10.73 23.46 -15.14
CA ASP A 56 11.95 23.34 -15.93
C ASP A 56 12.87 22.26 -15.35
N GLN A 57 13.24 21.33 -16.23
CA GLN A 57 14.16 20.20 -16.06
C GLN A 57 13.61 18.97 -15.33
N SER A 58 13.76 17.84 -16.04
CA SER A 58 13.66 16.45 -15.60
C SER A 58 14.51 16.20 -14.34
N LEU A 59 13.95 16.59 -13.20
CA LEU A 59 14.40 16.17 -11.88
C LEU A 59 13.59 14.94 -11.54
N ILE A 60 14.07 13.75 -11.94
CA ILE A 60 13.70 12.54 -11.19
C ILE A 60 14.00 12.91 -9.73
N PRO A 61 13.00 13.04 -8.84
CA PRO A 61 13.27 13.47 -7.48
C PRO A 61 14.28 12.50 -6.92
N ASP A 62 15.50 12.99 -6.66
CA ASP A 62 16.54 12.18 -6.06
C ASP A 62 16.17 12.00 -4.59
N ILE A 63 15.24 11.05 -4.36
CA ILE A 63 14.79 10.60 -3.05
C ILE A 63 16.01 10.16 -2.20
N SER A 64 17.15 9.87 -2.84
CA SER A 64 18.42 9.54 -2.17
C SER A 64 18.97 10.69 -1.32
N SER A 65 18.77 11.96 -1.72
CA SER A 65 19.49 13.10 -1.11
C SER A 65 18.86 13.65 0.17
N LYS A 66 17.54 13.55 0.34
CA LYS A 66 16.83 14.18 1.47
C LYS A 66 16.55 13.24 2.64
N LEU A 67 16.98 11.98 2.55
CA LEU A 67 16.68 10.95 3.55
C LEU A 67 17.96 10.44 4.24
N LEU A 68 18.83 11.35 4.66
CA LEU A 68 19.96 11.03 5.55
C LEU A 68 19.44 10.74 6.96
N THR A 69 18.76 9.62 7.09
CA THR A 69 18.47 9.01 8.39
C THR A 69 19.79 8.46 8.91
N ASP A 70 20.13 8.74 10.18
CA ASP A 70 21.29 8.12 10.79
C ASP A 70 21.12 6.58 10.79
N LEU A 71 21.95 5.90 9.98
CA LEU A 71 21.93 4.44 9.82
C LEU A 71 22.93 3.74 10.76
N SER A 72 23.52 4.46 11.71
CA SER A 72 24.53 3.92 12.64
C SER A 72 24.03 2.69 13.41
N ASN A 73 22.78 2.73 13.86
CA ASN A 73 22.14 1.66 14.63
C ASN A 73 21.42 0.60 13.78
N TRP A 74 21.52 0.69 12.45
CA TRP A 74 20.84 -0.23 11.55
C TRP A 74 21.61 -1.54 11.42
N LYS A 75 20.87 -2.65 11.44
CA LYS A 75 21.39 -3.99 11.20
C LYS A 75 21.50 -4.22 9.69
N THR A 76 22.42 -5.09 9.28
CA THR A 76 22.55 -5.53 7.89
C THR A 76 22.00 -6.94 7.75
N TYR A 77 21.08 -7.14 6.82
CA TYR A 77 20.55 -8.44 6.44
C TYR A 77 21.19 -8.91 5.14
N ARG A 78 21.46 -10.22 5.04
CA ARG A 78 21.98 -10.85 3.83
C ARG A 78 21.27 -12.18 3.60
N SER A 79 20.43 -12.25 2.55
CA SER A 79 19.87 -13.53 2.11
C SER A 79 20.78 -14.18 1.08
N LYS A 80 21.20 -15.41 1.37
CA LYS A 80 21.85 -16.28 0.38
C LYS A 80 20.85 -16.88 -0.61
N LYS A 81 19.63 -17.17 -0.15
CA LYS A 81 18.57 -17.82 -0.95
C LYS A 81 18.15 -16.97 -2.13
N ILE A 82 17.93 -15.68 -1.89
CA ILE A 82 17.50 -14.74 -2.94
C ILE A 82 18.61 -13.82 -3.43
N GLY A 83 19.80 -13.85 -2.82
CA GLY A 83 20.98 -13.16 -3.35
C GLY A 83 20.94 -11.63 -3.18
N ILE A 84 20.43 -11.15 -2.03
CA ILE A 84 20.38 -9.70 -1.73
C ILE A 84 21.01 -9.36 -0.38
N THR A 85 21.38 -8.10 -0.21
CA THR A 85 21.78 -7.48 1.06
C THR A 85 21.11 -6.12 1.20
N PHE A 86 20.64 -5.78 2.41
CA PHE A 86 20.10 -4.44 2.72
C PHE A 86 20.27 -4.14 4.22
N LYS A 87 20.01 -2.90 4.61
CA LYS A 87 19.99 -2.47 6.02
C LYS A 87 18.56 -2.32 6.52
N TYR A 88 18.34 -2.56 7.81
CA TYR A 88 17.04 -2.38 8.48
C TYR A 88 17.20 -1.86 9.92
N PRO A 89 16.19 -1.16 10.47
CA PRO A 89 16.22 -0.70 11.85
C PRO A 89 16.39 -1.85 12.87
N SER A 90 17.08 -1.60 13.98
CA SER A 90 17.36 -2.64 14.98
C SER A 90 16.11 -3.24 15.66
N ASN A 91 15.00 -2.49 15.66
CA ASN A 91 13.69 -2.86 16.19
C ASN A 91 12.77 -3.56 15.17
N VAL A 92 13.24 -3.78 13.93
CA VAL A 92 12.54 -4.57 12.93
C VAL A 92 13.04 -6.01 13.01
N ARG A 93 12.11 -6.97 13.01
CA ARG A 93 12.40 -8.40 12.84
C ARG A 93 12.44 -8.75 11.36
N VAL A 94 13.35 -9.65 11.02
CA VAL A 94 13.44 -10.25 9.69
C VAL A 94 13.16 -11.74 9.83
N ASN A 95 12.26 -12.26 9.00
CA ASN A 95 11.93 -13.67 8.93
C ASN A 95 12.06 -14.15 7.47
N GLU A 96 12.85 -15.20 7.25
CA GLU A 96 13.04 -15.82 5.93
C GLU A 96 12.63 -17.30 6.05
N PRO A 97 11.36 -17.64 5.79
CA PRO A 97 10.89 -19.02 5.91
C PRO A 97 11.55 -19.93 4.88
N ASP A 98 11.95 -21.12 5.33
CA ASP A 98 12.72 -22.09 4.53
C ASP A 98 12.01 -22.50 3.24
N ASN A 99 10.68 -22.57 3.26
CA ASN A 99 9.83 -23.06 2.19
C ASN A 99 9.30 -21.98 1.23
N GLU A 100 9.67 -20.70 1.40
CA GLU A 100 9.15 -19.63 0.53
C GLU A 100 10.26 -18.75 -0.05
N ASP A 101 10.07 -18.25 -1.27
CA ASP A 101 11.03 -17.35 -1.93
C ASP A 101 10.93 -15.89 -1.43
N GLY A 102 10.54 -15.71 -0.16
CA GLY A 102 10.21 -14.42 0.44
C GLY A 102 10.97 -14.12 1.73
N ILE A 103 11.19 -12.84 1.98
CA ILE A 103 11.65 -12.31 3.27
C ILE A 103 10.56 -11.40 3.81
N TYR A 104 10.15 -11.66 5.05
CA TYR A 104 9.13 -10.91 5.78
C TYR A 104 9.78 -9.99 6.81
N PHE A 105 9.31 -8.74 6.87
CA PHE A 105 9.74 -7.75 7.85
C PHE A 105 8.57 -7.40 8.75
N GLY A 106 8.76 -7.41 10.07
CA GLY A 106 7.75 -7.02 11.04
C GLY A 106 8.33 -6.08 12.11
N ILE A 107 7.49 -5.22 12.69
CA ILE A 107 7.88 -4.34 13.81
C ILE A 107 7.41 -4.99 15.12
N GLU A 108 8.23 -4.91 16.17
CA GLU A 108 7.81 -5.29 17.52
C GLU A 108 7.14 -4.15 18.31
N PRO A 109 6.16 -4.46 19.18
CA PRO A 109 5.49 -5.76 19.32
C PRO A 109 4.54 -6.04 18.14
N PRO A 110 4.25 -7.32 17.82
CA PRO A 110 3.26 -7.68 16.81
C PRO A 110 1.86 -7.44 17.37
N GLU A 111 1.49 -6.19 17.59
CA GLU A 111 0.09 -5.82 17.87
C GLU A 111 -0.81 -6.09 16.66
N PHE A 112 -0.19 -6.32 15.50
CA PHE A 112 -0.82 -6.70 14.26
C PHE A 112 0.05 -7.77 13.58
N ASP A 113 -0.56 -8.80 12.99
CA ASP A 113 0.07 -9.75 12.05
C ASP A 113 0.54 -9.06 10.74
N SER A 114 0.77 -7.75 10.76
CA SER A 114 1.09 -6.94 9.59
C SER A 114 2.60 -6.91 9.37
N SER A 115 3.01 -7.49 8.25
CA SER A 115 4.38 -7.34 7.76
C SER A 115 4.60 -5.92 7.21
N LEU A 116 5.63 -5.23 7.70
CA LEU A 116 6.16 -3.93 7.25
C LEU A 116 6.54 -3.92 5.79
N LEU A 117 7.20 -4.98 5.38
CA LEU A 117 7.72 -5.15 4.04
C LEU A 117 7.73 -6.64 3.81
N VAL A 118 7.48 -7.06 2.58
CA VAL A 118 7.79 -8.42 2.17
C VAL A 118 8.51 -8.36 0.85
N ILE A 119 9.70 -8.96 0.75
CA ILE A 119 10.52 -8.99 -0.46
C ILE A 119 10.51 -10.42 -0.99
N TYR A 120 9.91 -10.63 -2.16
CA TYR A 120 9.94 -11.93 -2.83
C TYR A 120 10.89 -11.92 -4.01
N LYS A 121 11.60 -13.03 -4.27
CA LYS A 121 12.25 -13.25 -5.56
C LYS A 121 11.19 -13.55 -6.62
N LEU A 122 11.29 -12.88 -7.76
CA LEU A 122 10.46 -13.10 -8.92
C LEU A 122 11.27 -13.86 -9.99
N SER A 123 10.69 -14.93 -10.50
CA SER A 123 11.14 -15.59 -11.73
C SER A 123 10.28 -15.11 -12.89
N LEU A 124 10.88 -14.34 -13.80
CA LEU A 124 10.16 -13.80 -14.96
C LEU A 124 10.03 -14.81 -16.10
N GLN A 125 10.75 -15.94 -16.07
CA GLN A 125 10.68 -17.00 -17.09
C GLN A 125 10.83 -16.50 -18.54
N GLY A 126 11.67 -15.49 -18.76
CA GLY A 126 11.88 -14.87 -20.08
C GLY A 126 10.83 -13.83 -20.49
N GLN A 127 9.81 -13.59 -19.66
CA GLN A 127 8.83 -12.52 -19.88
C GLN A 127 9.39 -11.17 -19.42
N SER A 128 8.88 -10.08 -19.99
CA SER A 128 9.17 -8.75 -19.45
C SER A 128 8.47 -8.55 -18.09
N LEU A 129 8.97 -7.62 -17.27
CA LEU A 129 8.31 -7.31 -16.00
C LEU A 129 6.86 -6.85 -16.21
N GLU A 130 6.61 -6.06 -17.23
CA GLU A 130 5.28 -5.55 -17.59
C GLU A 130 4.33 -6.68 -18.03
N GLU A 131 4.83 -7.62 -18.84
CA GLU A 131 4.05 -8.80 -19.25
C GLU A 131 3.69 -9.67 -18.04
N TYR A 132 4.67 -9.94 -17.17
CA TYR A 132 4.45 -10.70 -15.94
C TYR A 132 3.39 -10.04 -15.04
N VAL A 133 3.53 -8.73 -14.81
CA VAL A 133 2.59 -7.96 -13.98
C VAL A 133 1.19 -7.99 -14.59
N THR A 134 1.07 -7.69 -15.88
CA THR A 134 -0.23 -7.63 -16.58
C THR A 134 -0.93 -8.98 -16.58
N LYS A 135 -0.20 -10.05 -16.92
CA LYS A 135 -0.73 -11.42 -17.00
C LYS A 135 -1.18 -11.95 -15.64
N LYS A 136 -0.37 -11.76 -14.61
CA LYS A 136 -0.62 -12.37 -13.29
C LYS A 136 -1.61 -11.59 -12.43
N TRP A 137 -1.63 -10.26 -12.56
CA TRP A 137 -2.38 -9.42 -11.63
C TRP A 137 -3.66 -8.83 -12.22
N GLN A 138 -3.80 -8.80 -13.55
CA GLN A 138 -4.93 -8.19 -14.27
C GLN A 138 -5.48 -6.92 -13.61
N PRO A 139 -4.61 -5.97 -13.22
CA PRO A 139 -5.05 -4.76 -12.53
C PRO A 139 -6.03 -3.97 -13.40
N SER A 140 -7.18 -3.63 -12.83
CA SER A 140 -8.24 -2.89 -13.53
C SER A 140 -7.82 -1.47 -13.95
N ARG A 141 -6.73 -0.94 -13.37
CA ARG A 141 -6.03 0.30 -13.78
C ARG A 141 -4.53 0.18 -13.46
N LEU A 142 -3.70 0.02 -14.48
CA LEU A 142 -2.24 0.14 -14.36
C LEU A 142 -1.86 1.61 -14.47
N HIS A 143 -1.58 2.24 -13.34
CA HIS A 143 -0.65 3.35 -13.37
C HIS A 143 0.74 2.74 -13.13
N LEU A 144 1.46 2.51 -14.23
CA LEU A 144 2.83 2.01 -14.22
C LEU A 144 3.75 3.22 -14.16
N GLU A 145 4.23 3.55 -12.97
CA GLU A 145 5.25 4.56 -12.80
C GLU A 145 6.63 3.89 -12.78
N GLU A 146 7.59 4.45 -13.52
CA GLU A 146 8.97 4.01 -13.39
C GLU A 146 9.54 4.46 -12.05
N VAL A 147 10.11 3.51 -11.31
CA VAL A 147 10.71 3.78 -10.01
C VAL A 147 12.14 3.27 -9.99
N LYS A 148 13.03 4.09 -9.44
CA LYS A 148 14.42 3.71 -9.20
C LYS A 148 14.61 3.47 -7.71
N ILE A 149 15.01 2.25 -7.34
CA ILE A 149 15.27 1.83 -5.98
C ILE A 149 16.72 1.40 -5.88
N GLY A 150 17.58 2.28 -5.39
CA GLY A 150 19.03 2.04 -5.37
C GLY A 150 19.56 1.77 -6.78
N ALA A 151 20.12 0.57 -6.99
CA ALA A 151 20.64 0.10 -8.27
C ALA A 151 19.58 -0.54 -9.19
N PHE A 152 18.35 -0.67 -8.71
CA PHE A 152 17.28 -1.37 -9.43
C PHE A 152 16.34 -0.37 -10.10
N VAL A 153 15.87 -0.74 -11.28
CA VAL A 153 14.84 -0.01 -12.01
C VAL A 153 13.61 -0.89 -12.05
N GLY A 154 12.45 -0.31 -11.82
CA GLY A 154 11.22 -1.06 -11.75
C GLY A 154 10.00 -0.29 -12.15
N LYS A 155 8.87 -0.96 -11.93
CA LYS A 155 7.54 -0.43 -12.12
C LYS A 155 6.80 -0.51 -10.79
N GLN A 156 6.30 0.64 -10.35
CA GLN A 156 5.36 0.72 -9.26
C GLN A 156 3.94 0.67 -9.82
N PHE A 157 3.04 -0.03 -9.13
CA PHE A 157 1.62 0.16 -9.34
C PHE A 157 0.86 0.14 -8.02
N ASP A 158 -0.12 1.02 -7.92
CA ASP A 158 -1.01 1.08 -6.77
C ASP A 158 -2.24 0.22 -7.03
N ARG A 159 -2.51 -0.74 -6.15
CA ARG A 159 -3.71 -1.56 -6.23
C ARG A 159 -4.80 -0.95 -5.35
N VAL A 160 -5.82 -0.38 -5.99
CA VAL A 160 -7.04 0.07 -5.31
C VAL A 160 -7.95 -1.15 -5.06
N GLY A 161 -7.97 -1.69 -3.84
CA GLY A 161 -8.75 -2.89 -3.48
C GLY A 161 -8.89 -3.13 -1.98
N PHE A 162 -9.65 -4.17 -1.60
CA PHE A 162 -10.10 -4.46 -0.21
C PHE A 162 -8.95 -4.65 0.81
N THR A 163 -7.76 -5.02 0.33
CA THR A 163 -6.54 -5.19 1.14
C THR A 163 -5.49 -4.15 0.78
N GLY A 164 -5.91 -2.90 0.49
CA GLY A 164 -5.11 -1.80 -0.07
C GLY A 164 -3.60 -1.89 0.17
N GLY A 165 -2.81 -1.72 -0.89
CA GLY A 165 -1.37 -1.84 -0.79
C GLY A 165 -0.67 -1.34 -2.04
N ARG A 166 0.51 -0.76 -1.84
CA ARG A 166 1.43 -0.41 -2.93
C ARG A 166 2.28 -1.62 -3.26
N HIS A 167 2.27 -1.99 -4.54
CA HIS A 167 3.14 -3.05 -5.02
C HIS A 167 4.28 -2.39 -5.80
N VAL A 168 5.51 -2.67 -5.41
CA VAL A 168 6.66 -2.28 -6.22
C VAL A 168 7.31 -3.53 -6.77
N PHE A 169 7.45 -3.56 -8.08
CA PHE A 169 8.18 -4.59 -8.78
C PHE A 169 9.42 -3.94 -9.34
N VAL A 170 10.58 -4.38 -8.91
CA VAL A 170 11.83 -3.90 -9.50
C VAL A 170 12.59 -5.08 -10.05
N THR A 171 13.43 -4.77 -11.02
CA THR A 171 14.30 -5.72 -11.67
C THR A 171 15.71 -5.17 -11.77
N ASP A 172 16.68 -6.05 -11.93
CA ASP A 172 17.98 -5.63 -12.45
C ASP A 172 17.86 -5.15 -13.90
N ASP A 173 18.90 -4.43 -14.35
CA ASP A 173 19.10 -3.89 -15.69
C ASP A 173 18.96 -4.94 -16.80
N LYS A 174 19.12 -6.22 -16.46
CA LYS A 174 19.07 -7.34 -17.39
C LYS A 174 17.76 -8.13 -17.35
N ASN A 175 16.75 -7.69 -16.59
CA ASN A 175 15.48 -8.40 -16.43
C ASN A 175 15.62 -9.86 -15.94
N ASN A 176 16.73 -10.20 -15.29
CA ASN A 176 17.02 -11.57 -14.86
C ASN A 176 16.56 -11.84 -13.43
N PHE A 177 16.42 -10.77 -12.64
CA PHE A 177 16.15 -10.87 -11.23
C PHE A 177 15.16 -9.78 -10.84
N GLY A 178 13.93 -10.18 -10.51
CA GLY A 178 12.93 -9.27 -10.01
C GLY A 178 12.68 -9.48 -8.53
N PHE A 179 12.20 -8.45 -7.85
CA PHE A 179 11.58 -8.62 -6.55
C PHE A 179 10.35 -7.78 -6.35
N ARG A 180 9.47 -8.31 -5.52
CA ARG A 180 8.13 -7.79 -5.25
C ARG A 180 8.11 -7.28 -3.82
N THR A 181 7.74 -6.02 -3.61
CA THR A 181 7.57 -5.45 -2.27
C THR A 181 6.08 -5.31 -1.91
N PHE A 182 5.66 -5.88 -0.78
CA PHE A 182 4.31 -5.72 -0.20
C PHE A 182 4.32 -4.75 0.96
N TYR A 183 3.36 -3.84 0.96
CA TYR A 183 2.98 -3.04 2.13
C TYR A 183 1.52 -3.37 2.45
N PHE A 184 1.26 -4.05 3.57
CA PHE A 184 -0.10 -4.29 4.08
C PHE A 184 -0.40 -3.23 5.11
N PHE A 185 -0.95 -2.08 4.70
CA PHE A 185 -1.20 -1.03 5.67
C PHE A 185 -2.55 -0.36 5.53
N ASP A 186 -3.20 -0.24 6.69
CA ASP A 186 -3.98 0.94 7.01
C ASP A 186 -3.19 2.18 6.55
N PRO A 187 -3.78 3.11 5.77
CA PRO A 187 -3.09 4.28 5.25
C PRO A 187 -2.28 5.06 6.31
N VAL A 188 -2.74 5.09 7.56
CA VAL A 188 -2.06 5.75 8.69
C VAL A 188 -0.73 5.07 9.00
N ILE A 189 -0.69 3.74 8.98
CA ILE A 189 0.52 2.98 9.25
C ILE A 189 1.50 3.10 8.06
N GLN A 190 0.97 3.14 6.83
CA GLN A 190 1.80 3.36 5.63
C GLN A 190 2.54 4.70 5.73
N GLU A 191 1.82 5.78 6.03
CA GLU A 191 2.41 7.11 6.17
C GLU A 191 3.50 7.13 7.25
N LYS A 192 3.21 6.52 8.41
CA LYS A 192 4.15 6.42 9.53
C LYS A 192 5.48 5.75 9.17
N TYR A 193 5.45 4.73 8.30
CA TYR A 193 6.64 3.93 7.99
C TYR A 193 7.19 4.12 6.58
N GLN A 194 6.61 5.00 5.76
CA GLN A 194 7.02 5.23 4.38
C GLN A 194 8.51 5.61 4.28
N THR A 195 9.00 6.46 5.17
CA THR A 195 10.42 6.85 5.26
C THR A 195 11.32 5.65 5.54
N THR A 196 10.97 4.83 6.54
CA THR A 196 11.74 3.62 6.90
C THR A 196 11.80 2.65 5.74
N ILE A 197 10.65 2.41 5.09
CA ILE A 197 10.53 1.55 3.92
C ILE A 197 11.44 2.05 2.78
N ASN A 198 11.34 3.34 2.43
CA ASN A 198 12.15 3.92 1.36
C ASN A 198 13.65 3.83 1.68
N THR A 199 14.02 3.95 2.95
CA THR A 199 15.41 3.78 3.41
C THR A 199 15.89 2.34 3.29
N ILE A 200 15.07 1.36 3.69
CA ILE A 200 15.41 -0.07 3.52
C ILE A 200 15.65 -0.35 2.04
N LEU A 201 14.71 0.09 1.20
CA LEU A 201 14.78 -0.06 -0.26
C LEU A 201 16.02 0.61 -0.87
N SER A 202 16.39 1.81 -0.43
CA SER A 202 17.58 2.50 -0.96
C SER A 202 18.90 1.80 -0.60
N THR A 203 18.92 1.01 0.48
CA THR A 203 20.11 0.26 0.92
C THR A 203 20.24 -1.10 0.23
N LEU A 204 19.28 -1.48 -0.61
CA LEU A 204 19.22 -2.78 -1.25
C LEU A 204 20.30 -2.96 -2.31
N LYS A 205 20.98 -4.11 -2.25
CA LYS A 205 22.08 -4.50 -3.13
C LYS A 205 21.90 -5.95 -3.57
N LYS A 206 22.26 -6.23 -4.82
CA LYS A 206 22.43 -7.60 -5.32
C LYS A 206 23.78 -8.14 -4.82
N ASN A 207 23.79 -9.40 -4.38
CA ASN A 207 25.02 -10.12 -4.01
C ASN A 207 25.70 -10.73 -5.23
#